data_AF-A0A956X4I8-F1
#
_entry.id   AF-A0A956X4I8-F1
#
_cell.length_a   1.000
_cell.length_b   1.000
_cell.length_c   1.000
_cell.angle_alpha   90.00
_cell.angle_beta   90.00
_cell.angle_gamma   90.00
#
_symmetry.space_group_name_H-M   'P 1'
#
loop_
_entity.id
_entity.type
_entity.pdbx_description
1 polymer ?
#
loop_
_entity_poly.entity_id
_entity_poly.type
_entity_poly.pdbx_seq_one_letter_code
_entity_poly.pdbx_strand_id
1 'polypeptide(L)'
;MRKKLFRQRPLLTIPQILILLAVIAALFIGLDLTRRAQAGRLVGVGEESLKHEVSIEATRQIELQATLDYVQSDEYVAAYARDEAGYILPGEKRIVPMIVEATPGAPPAATPTPDPAASARPWQAWWQLLTDDPQPMRP
;
A
#
# COMPACT_ATOMS: atom_id res chain seq x y z
N MET A 1 50.98 -82.56 -23.48
CA MET A 1 50.93 -81.08 -23.66
C MET A 1 49.79 -80.72 -24.60
N ARG A 2 48.85 -79.85 -24.17
CA ARG A 2 48.17 -78.83 -25.00
C ARG A 2 47.07 -78.16 -24.18
N LYS A 3 47.38 -76.96 -23.65
CA LYS A 3 46.44 -76.08 -22.95
C LYS A 3 45.38 -75.62 -23.97
N LYS A 4 44.11 -75.97 -23.74
CA LYS A 4 42.99 -75.38 -24.49
C LYS A 4 42.82 -73.94 -23.97
N LEU A 5 43.33 -72.99 -24.74
CA LEU A 5 43.22 -71.55 -24.46
C LEU A 5 41.75 -71.14 -24.58
N PHE A 6 41.21 -70.58 -23.50
CA PHE A 6 39.87 -70.02 -23.43
C PHE A 6 39.67 -69.02 -24.57
N ARG A 7 38.79 -69.36 -25.51
CA ARG A 7 38.37 -68.46 -26.59
C ARG A 7 37.37 -67.47 -26.00
N GLN A 8 37.87 -66.38 -25.42
CA GLN A 8 37.04 -65.26 -24.99
C GLN A 8 36.40 -64.64 -26.23
N ARG A 9 35.09 -64.83 -26.40
CA ARG A 9 34.31 -64.01 -27.33
C ARG A 9 34.24 -62.62 -26.70
N PRO A 10 34.68 -61.55 -27.38
CA PRO A 10 34.50 -60.21 -26.83
C PRO A 10 33.01 -59.96 -26.64
N LEU A 11 32.60 -59.59 -25.42
CA LEU A 11 31.20 -59.32 -25.08
C LEU A 11 30.64 -58.08 -25.81
N LEU A 12 31.52 -57.26 -26.37
CA LEU A 12 31.22 -56.02 -27.08
C LEU A 12 31.95 -56.00 -28.42
N THR A 13 31.22 -55.65 -29.47
CA THR A 13 31.77 -55.43 -30.82
C THR A 13 32.35 -54.02 -30.96
N ILE A 14 33.35 -53.84 -31.82
CA ILE A 14 33.96 -52.52 -32.10
C ILE A 14 32.91 -51.41 -32.38
N PRO A 15 31.87 -51.61 -33.21
CA PRO A 15 30.84 -50.58 -33.41
C PRO A 15 30.05 -50.26 -32.14
N GLN A 16 29.79 -51.23 -31.26
CA GLN A 16 29.15 -50.96 -29.96
C GLN A 16 30.02 -50.10 -29.06
N ILE A 17 31.35 -50.28 -29.09
CA ILE A 17 32.29 -49.45 -28.32
C ILE A 17 32.26 -48.00 -28.84
N LEU A 18 32.25 -47.81 -30.16
CA LEU A 18 32.18 -46.46 -30.76
C LEU A 18 30.87 -45.75 -30.43
N ILE A 19 29.73 -46.46 -30.50
CA ILE A 19 28.43 -45.89 -30.12
C ILE A 19 28.42 -45.52 -28.64
N LEU A 20 28.93 -46.39 -27.76
CA LEU A 20 29.01 -46.12 -26.33
C LEU A 20 29.86 -44.87 -26.04
N LEU A 21 31.01 -44.75 -26.72
CA LEU A 21 31.88 -43.59 -26.59
C LEU A 21 31.22 -42.30 -27.10
N ALA A 22 30.49 -42.36 -28.21
CA ALA A 22 29.73 -41.23 -28.73
C ALA A 22 28.62 -40.79 -27.75
N VAL A 23 27.91 -41.75 -27.13
CA VAL A 23 26.89 -41.46 -26.11
C VAL A 23 27.52 -40.81 -24.88
N ILE A 24 28.66 -41.32 -24.40
CA ILE A 24 29.38 -40.75 -23.27
C ILE A 24 29.86 -39.32 -23.60
N ALA A 25 30.41 -39.10 -24.79
CA ALA A 25 30.84 -37.78 -25.24
C ALA A 25 29.66 -36.81 -25.34
N ALA A 26 28.53 -37.24 -25.91
CA ALA A 26 27.31 -36.44 -26.00
C ALA A 26 26.77 -36.08 -24.61
N LEU A 27 26.78 -37.02 -23.66
CA LEU A 27 26.38 -36.78 -22.28
C LEU A 27 27.29 -35.73 -21.61
N PHE A 28 28.61 -35.84 -21.80
CA PHE A 28 29.58 -34.88 -21.27
C PHE A 28 29.35 -33.47 -21.83
N ILE A 29 29.17 -33.36 -23.14
CA ILE A 29 28.93 -32.09 -23.82
C ILE A 29 27.61 -31.46 -23.35
N GLY A 30 26.54 -32.26 -23.25
CA GLY A 30 25.24 -31.79 -22.77
C GLY A 30 25.30 -31.24 -21.35
N LEU A 31 26.02 -31.93 -20.45
CA LEU A 31 26.20 -31.48 -19.06
C LEU A 31 27.01 -30.18 -18.97
N ASP A 32 28.09 -30.04 -19.74
CA ASP A 32 28.93 -28.83 -19.76
C ASP A 32 28.15 -27.61 -20.29
N LEU A 33 27.43 -27.77 -21.40
CA LEU A 33 26.58 -26.73 -21.98
C LEU A 33 25.49 -26.27 -21.01
N THR A 34 24.87 -27.21 -20.29
CA THR A 34 23.82 -26.89 -19.30
C THR A 34 24.38 -26.08 -18.13
N ARG A 35 25.57 -26.45 -17.63
CA ARG A 35 26.26 -25.71 -16.55
C ARG A 35 26.67 -24.30 -16.99
N ARG A 36 27.23 -24.16 -18.19
CA ARG A 36 27.62 -22.86 -18.75
C ARG A 36 26.42 -21.95 -18.99
N ALA A 37 25.32 -22.50 -19.51
CA ALA A 37 24.09 -21.74 -19.72
C ALA A 37 23.47 -21.24 -18.40
N GLN A 38 23.54 -22.04 -17.32
CA GLN A 38 23.09 -21.61 -15.99
C GLN A 38 23.96 -20.50 -15.42
N ALA A 39 25.29 -20.61 -15.53
CA ALA A 39 26.21 -19.58 -15.07
C ALA A 39 25.99 -18.24 -15.81
N GLY A 40 25.83 -18.27 -17.14
CA GLY A 40 25.54 -17.07 -17.94
C GLY A 40 24.22 -16.38 -17.55
N ARG A 41 23.17 -17.15 -17.25
CA ARG A 41 21.89 -16.58 -16.79
C ARG A 41 22.00 -15.90 -15.42
N LEU A 42 22.71 -16.51 -14.47
CA LEU A 42 22.88 -15.93 -13.13
C LEU A 42 23.68 -14.62 -13.18
N VAL A 43 24.72 -14.57 -14.01
CA VAL A 43 25.50 -13.33 -14.25
C VAL A 43 24.63 -12.26 -14.89
N GLY A 44 23.85 -12.60 -15.93
CA GLY A 44 22.96 -11.63 -16.58
C GLY A 44 21.89 -11.04 -15.64
N VAL A 45 21.24 -11.88 -14.83
CA VAL A 45 20.25 -11.41 -13.84
C VAL A 45 20.90 -10.51 -12.79
N GLY A 46 22.10 -10.87 -12.31
CA GLY A 46 22.84 -10.05 -11.34
C GLY A 46 23.23 -8.68 -11.91
N GLU A 47 23.67 -8.63 -13.17
CA GLU A 47 23.98 -7.37 -13.84
C GLU A 47 22.74 -6.48 -14.04
N GLU A 48 21.60 -7.05 -14.45
CA GLU A 48 20.36 -6.30 -14.61
C GLU A 48 19.84 -5.75 -13.28
N SER A 49 19.86 -6.56 -12.20
CA SER A 49 19.47 -6.08 -10.88
C SER A 49 20.36 -4.94 -10.39
N LEU A 50 21.67 -5.04 -10.61
CA LEU A 50 22.62 -4.04 -10.17
C LEU A 50 22.48 -2.73 -10.97
N LYS A 51 22.26 -2.83 -12.29
CA LYS A 51 21.97 -1.66 -13.14
C LYS A 51 20.69 -0.95 -12.70
N HIS A 52 19.66 -1.72 -12.34
CA HIS A 52 18.40 -1.17 -11.86
C HIS A 52 18.59 -0.43 -10.52
N GLU A 53 19.30 -1.02 -9.57
CA GLU A 53 19.62 -0.39 -8.28
C GLU A 53 20.42 0.92 -8.46
N VAL A 54 21.44 0.90 -9.32
CA VAL A 54 22.21 2.10 -9.66
C VAL A 54 21.32 3.19 -10.28
N SER A 55 20.36 2.83 -11.14
CA SER A 55 19.45 3.80 -11.75
C SER A 55 18.50 4.46 -10.74
N ILE A 56 18.04 3.71 -9.74
CA ILE A 56 17.21 4.22 -8.66
C ILE A 56 18.02 5.20 -7.80
N GLU A 57 19.21 4.79 -7.36
CA GLU A 57 20.03 5.64 -6.50
C GLU A 57 20.55 6.88 -7.23
N ALA A 58 20.84 6.80 -8.53
CA ALA A 58 21.18 7.97 -9.33
C ALA A 58 20.00 8.97 -9.41
N THR A 59 18.78 8.48 -9.59
CA THR A 59 17.58 9.32 -9.61
C THR A 59 17.38 9.99 -8.25
N ARG A 60 17.50 9.22 -7.17
CA ARG A 60 17.41 9.72 -5.79
C ARG A 60 18.46 10.78 -5.48
N GLN A 61 19.69 10.60 -5.96
CA GLN A 61 20.76 11.58 -5.79
C GLN A 61 20.39 12.92 -6.45
N ILE A 62 19.82 12.89 -7.65
CA ILE A 62 19.40 14.12 -8.36
C ILE A 62 18.30 14.83 -7.59
N GLU A 63 17.30 14.10 -7.09
CA GLU A 63 16.20 14.66 -6.29
C GLU A 63 16.71 15.30 -4.98
N LEU A 64 17.62 14.61 -4.29
CA LEU A 64 18.24 15.13 -3.07
C LEU A 64 19.10 16.37 -3.35
N GLN A 65 19.83 16.39 -4.45
CA GLN A 65 20.63 17.55 -4.83
C GLN A 65 19.73 18.76 -5.14
N ALA A 66 18.66 18.56 -5.90
CA ALA A 66 17.69 19.63 -6.19
C ALA A 66 17.03 20.18 -4.91
N THR A 67 16.73 19.29 -3.95
CA THR A 67 16.19 19.68 -2.65
C THR A 67 17.21 20.49 -1.84
N LEU A 68 18.47 20.07 -1.82
CA LEU A 68 19.54 20.80 -1.16
C LEU A 68 19.74 22.19 -1.77
N ASP A 69 19.75 22.28 -3.09
CA ASP A 69 19.89 23.55 -3.80
C ASP A 69 18.74 24.50 -3.47
N TYR A 70 17.50 23.99 -3.42
CA TYR A 70 16.33 24.76 -3.01
C TYR A 70 16.42 25.24 -1.55
N VAL A 71 16.72 24.34 -0.60
CA VAL A 71 16.81 24.68 0.83
C VAL A 71 17.93 25.69 1.12
N GLN A 72 18.99 25.71 0.31
CA GLN A 72 20.08 26.69 0.42
C GLN A 72 19.75 28.04 -0.24
N SER A 73 18.63 28.16 -0.95
CA SER A 73 18.26 29.38 -1.66
C SER A 73 17.68 30.46 -0.73
N ASP A 74 17.83 31.72 -1.13
CA ASP A 74 17.19 32.86 -0.46
C ASP A 74 15.65 32.78 -0.50
N GLU A 75 15.10 32.14 -1.54
CA GLU A 75 13.66 31.91 -1.67
C GLU A 75 13.15 31.03 -0.52
N TYR A 76 13.85 29.94 -0.21
CA TYR A 76 13.51 29.08 0.91
C TYR A 76 13.60 29.83 2.24
N VAL A 77 14.63 30.65 2.44
CA VAL A 77 14.75 31.50 3.64
C VAL A 77 13.55 32.44 3.76
N ALA A 78 13.13 33.07 2.67
CA ALA A 78 12.00 33.99 2.65
C ALA A 78 10.65 33.29 2.88
N ALA A 79 10.48 32.07 2.36
CA ALA A 79 9.30 31.23 2.60
C ALA A 79 9.23 30.78 4.06
N TYR A 80 10.31 30.19 4.58
CA TYR A 80 10.43 29.79 5.98
C TYR A 80 10.18 30.97 6.94
N ALA A 81 10.75 32.13 6.65
CA ALA A 81 10.57 33.33 7.45
C ALA A 81 9.08 33.72 7.58
N ARG A 82 8.31 33.64 6.49
CA ARG A 82 6.89 34.01 6.48
C ARG A 82 5.99 32.92 7.07
N ASP A 83 6.19 31.69 6.61
CA ASP A 83 5.24 30.59 6.85
C ASP A 83 5.46 29.94 8.22
N GLU A 84 6.72 29.73 8.61
CA GLU A 84 7.08 29.01 9.83
C GLU A 84 7.50 29.95 10.96
N ALA A 85 8.35 30.95 10.66
CA ALA A 85 8.84 31.89 11.67
C ALA A 85 7.88 33.06 11.94
N GLY A 86 6.86 33.26 11.09
CA GLY A 86 5.85 34.31 11.24
C GLY A 86 6.41 35.73 11.13
N TYR A 87 7.55 35.90 10.47
CA TYR A 87 8.13 37.20 10.13
C TYR A 87 7.37 37.85 8.99
N ILE A 88 7.36 39.19 9.01
CA ILE A 88 6.69 40.05 8.04
C ILE A 88 7.65 41.12 7.55
N LEU A 89 7.43 41.66 6.35
CA LEU A 89 8.28 42.72 5.82
C LEU A 89 8.01 44.05 6.54
N PRO A 90 8.98 44.99 6.50
CA PRO A 90 8.75 46.34 6.97
C PRO A 90 7.53 46.97 6.28
N GLY A 91 6.54 47.40 7.08
CA GLY A 91 5.31 48.02 6.58
C GLY A 91 4.12 47.07 6.42
N GLU A 92 4.33 45.75 6.52
CA GLU A 92 3.23 44.78 6.55
C GLU A 92 2.52 44.78 7.93
N LYS A 93 1.25 44.37 7.95
CA LYS A 93 0.44 44.27 9.18
C LYS A 93 -0.07 42.84 9.35
N ARG A 94 0.29 42.19 10.45
CA ARG A 94 -0.23 40.87 10.82
C ARG A 94 -1.65 41.00 11.37
N ILE A 95 -2.62 40.37 10.72
CA ILE A 95 -4.01 40.31 11.16
C ILE A 95 -4.20 39.01 11.94
N VAL A 96 -4.56 39.11 13.22
CA VAL A 96 -4.91 37.95 14.05
C VAL A 96 -6.42 37.98 14.28
N PRO A 97 -7.19 37.01 13.74
CA PRO A 97 -8.62 36.93 14.01
C PRO A 97 -8.86 36.69 15.50
N MET A 98 -9.60 37.59 16.15
CA MET A 98 -10.13 37.33 17.49
C MET A 98 -11.42 36.52 17.34
N ILE A 99 -11.46 35.34 17.97
CA ILE A 99 -12.67 34.56 18.09
C ILE A 99 -13.54 35.27 19.12
N VAL A 100 -14.63 35.90 18.67
CA VAL A 100 -15.66 36.41 19.58
C VAL A 100 -16.56 35.23 19.89
N GLU A 101 -16.58 34.76 21.14
CA GLU A 101 -17.59 33.80 21.58
C GLU A 101 -18.97 34.42 21.33
N ALA A 102 -19.77 33.75 20.50
CA ALA A 102 -21.14 34.16 20.27
C ALA A 102 -21.90 34.03 21.60
N THR A 103 -22.43 35.13 22.12
CA THR A 103 -23.40 35.11 23.22
C THR A 103 -24.50 34.12 22.85
N PRO A 104 -24.75 33.06 23.66
CA PRO A 104 -25.79 32.10 23.36
C PRO A 104 -27.13 32.82 23.17
N GLY A 105 -27.73 32.65 21.99
CA GLY A 105 -29.06 33.20 21.70
C GLY A 105 -30.11 32.62 22.65
N ALA A 106 -31.18 33.38 22.89
CA ALA A 106 -32.29 32.92 23.72
C ALA A 106 -32.84 31.58 23.19
N PRO A 107 -33.14 30.60 24.08
CA PRO A 107 -33.74 29.35 23.66
C PRO A 107 -35.04 29.58 22.87
N PRO A 108 -35.33 28.77 21.84
CA PRO A 108 -36.57 28.88 21.09
C PRO A 108 -37.77 28.68 22.04
N ALA A 109 -38.82 29.47 21.84
CA ALA A 109 -40.05 29.39 22.62
C ALA A 109 -40.66 27.99 22.51
N ALA A 110 -41.10 27.43 23.64
CA ALA A 110 -41.74 26.13 23.68
C ALA A 110 -43.02 26.12 22.83
N THR A 111 -43.16 25.12 21.97
CA THR A 111 -44.37 24.91 21.18
C THR A 111 -45.52 24.54 22.12
N PRO A 112 -46.73 25.13 21.99
CA PRO A 112 -47.85 24.76 22.84
C PRO A 112 -48.20 23.28 22.64
N THR A 113 -48.33 22.56 23.75
CA THR A 113 -48.79 21.16 23.74
C THR A 113 -50.27 21.14 23.33
N PRO A 114 -50.69 20.34 22.33
CA PRO A 114 -52.08 20.24 21.92
C PRO A 114 -52.97 19.75 23.07
N ASP A 115 -54.11 20.40 23.27
CA ASP A 115 -55.10 19.98 24.28
C ASP A 115 -55.74 18.64 23.86
N PRO A 116 -55.57 17.56 24.65
CA PRO A 116 -56.17 16.27 24.32
C PRO A 116 -57.70 16.31 24.30
N ALA A 117 -58.35 17.27 24.99
CA ALA A 117 -59.80 17.44 24.95
C ALA A 117 -60.31 17.85 23.56
N ALA A 118 -59.47 18.51 22.74
CA ALA A 118 -59.85 18.92 21.39
C ALA A 118 -60.05 17.73 20.43
N SER A 119 -59.51 16.56 20.75
CA SER A 119 -59.64 15.33 19.95
C SER A 119 -60.50 14.24 20.60
N ALA A 120 -61.04 14.49 21.80
CA ALA A 120 -61.87 13.53 22.52
C ALA A 120 -63.29 13.45 21.95
N ARG A 121 -63.85 12.23 21.87
CA ARG A 121 -65.28 12.04 21.56
C ARG A 121 -66.12 12.44 22.77
N PRO A 122 -67.35 12.98 22.60
CA PRO A 122 -68.15 13.51 23.71
C PRO A 122 -68.34 12.54 24.89
N TRP A 123 -68.57 11.24 24.62
CA TRP A 123 -68.72 10.23 25.68
C TRP A 123 -67.45 10.01 26.51
N GLN A 124 -66.26 10.24 25.94
CA GLN A 124 -64.99 10.09 26.64
C GLN A 124 -64.79 11.22 27.65
N ALA A 125 -65.22 12.44 27.30
CA ALA A 125 -65.23 13.59 28.20
C ALA A 125 -66.20 13.37 29.36
N TRP A 126 -67.41 12.85 29.09
CA TRP A 126 -68.38 12.52 30.14
C TRP A 126 -67.86 11.49 31.13
N TRP A 127 -67.22 10.43 30.64
CA TRP A 127 -66.63 9.41 31.49
C TRP A 127 -65.52 9.96 32.37
N GLN A 128 -64.61 10.78 31.83
CA GLN A 128 -63.57 11.43 32.62
C GLN A 128 -64.19 12.31 33.73
N LEU A 129 -65.23 13.09 33.42
CA LEU A 129 -65.90 13.92 34.42
C LEU A 129 -66.57 13.11 35.54
N LEU A 130 -67.07 11.91 35.22
CA LEU A 130 -67.76 11.03 36.17
C LEU A 130 -66.81 10.19 37.03
N THR A 131 -65.60 9.92 36.54
CA THR A 131 -64.69 8.94 37.16
C THR A 131 -63.33 9.52 37.57
N ASP A 132 -62.95 10.69 37.05
CA ASP A 132 -61.62 11.32 37.20
C ASP A 132 -60.44 10.40 36.82
N ASP A 133 -60.69 9.31 36.08
CA ASP A 133 -59.71 8.29 35.71
C ASP A 133 -59.55 8.22 34.17
N PRO A 134 -58.31 8.18 33.62
CA PRO A 134 -58.10 7.86 32.20
C PRO A 134 -58.75 6.52 31.82
N GLN A 135 -59.43 6.51 30.67
CA GLN A 135 -60.17 5.35 30.15
C GLN A 135 -59.36 4.05 30.24
N PRO A 136 -59.93 2.94 30.72
CA PRO A 136 -59.26 1.65 30.66
C PRO A 136 -59.00 1.29 29.19
N MET A 137 -57.73 1.22 28.79
CA MET A 137 -57.33 0.78 27.45
C MET A 137 -57.83 -0.66 27.28
N ARG A 138 -58.82 -0.88 26.40
CA ARG A 138 -59.22 -2.23 26.02
C ARG A 138 -58.09 -2.82 25.14
N PRO A 139 -57.62 -4.06 25.40
CA PRO A 139 -56.51 -4.67 24.65
C PRO A 139 -56.83 -4.87 23.17
#